data_AF-A0A7V9Q3B1-F1
#
_entry.id   AF-A0A7V9Q3B1-F1
#
_cell.length_a   1.000
_cell.length_b   1.000
_cell.length_c   1.000
_cell.angle_alpha   90.00
_cell.angle_beta   90.00
_cell.angle_gamma   90.00
#
_symmetry.space_group_name_H-M   'P 1'
#
loop_
_entity.id
_entity.type
_entity.pdbx_description
1 polymer ?
#
loop_
_entity_poly.entity_id
_entity_poly.type
_entity_poly.pdbx_seq_one_letter_code
_entity_poly.pdbx_strand_id
1 'polypeptide(L)'
;FMVDPGKSVLTGKVSVDGEVAAESAPLFFLDGRTLEPLEAKDNGTAVLQGTTVKLKAEAAELLNSTFGIEALEEGLVIGVATITVNTQ
;
A
#
# COMPACT_ATOMS: atom_id res chain seq x y z
N PHE A 1 -5.39 19.24 -0.07
CA PHE A 1 -5.37 17.85 0.39
C PHE A 1 -3.99 17.58 0.97
N MET A 2 -3.89 17.34 2.27
CA MET A 2 -2.62 17.02 2.92
C MET A 2 -2.56 15.49 3.03
N VAL A 3 -1.88 14.86 2.08
CA VAL A 3 -1.52 13.44 2.17
C VAL A 3 -0.32 13.40 3.13
N ASP A 4 -0.42 12.66 4.24
CA ASP A 4 0.72 12.37 5.12
C ASP A 4 1.31 11.01 4.70
N PRO A 5 2.33 11.00 3.81
CA PRO A 5 2.95 9.78 3.34
C PRO A 5 3.75 9.05 4.42
N GLY A 6 3.98 9.66 5.60
CA GLY A 6 4.63 8.98 6.73
C GLY A 6 3.68 8.10 7.54
N LYS A 7 2.37 8.21 7.34
CA LYS A 7 1.33 7.54 8.15
C LYS A 7 0.24 6.83 7.37
N SER A 8 0.36 6.76 6.04
CA SER A 8 -0.66 6.17 5.17
C SER A 8 -0.58 4.64 5.23
N VAL A 9 -1.47 4.01 6.01
CA VAL A 9 -1.58 2.55 6.17
C VAL A 9 -2.79 2.03 5.41
N LEU A 10 -2.59 1.02 4.57
CA LEU A 10 -3.66 0.30 3.89
C LEU A 10 -4.01 -0.95 4.70
N THR A 11 -5.26 -1.04 5.16
CA THR A 11 -5.77 -2.23 5.86
C THR A 11 -6.57 -3.12 4.91
N GLY A 12 -6.62 -4.41 5.19
CA GLY A 12 -7.40 -5.36 4.41
C GLY A 12 -7.83 -6.58 5.19
N LYS A 13 -8.88 -7.24 4.70
CA LYS A 13 -9.32 -8.55 5.19
C LYS A 13 -8.42 -9.64 4.59
N VAL A 14 -7.90 -10.52 5.43
CA VAL A 14 -7.09 -11.68 5.03
C VAL A 14 -7.95 -12.93 5.20
N SER A 15 -8.02 -13.76 4.15
CA SER A 15 -8.75 -15.02 4.20
C SER A 15 -7.92 -16.13 3.57
N VAL A 16 -8.02 -17.33 4.15
CA VAL A 16 -7.28 -18.53 3.76
C VAL A 16 -8.31 -19.61 3.54
N ASP A 17 -8.35 -20.17 2.34
CA ASP A 17 -9.31 -21.24 2.00
C ASP A 17 -10.79 -20.90 2.34
N GLY A 18 -11.13 -19.61 2.31
CA GLY A 18 -12.47 -19.10 2.62
C GLY A 18 -12.72 -18.76 4.09
N GLU A 19 -11.79 -19.06 4.99
CA GLU A 19 -11.85 -18.68 6.40
C GLU A 19 -11.13 -17.34 6.64
N VAL A 20 -11.72 -16.44 7.43
CA VAL A 20 -11.11 -15.14 7.70
C VAL A 20 -10.02 -15.27 8.76
N ALA A 21 -8.78 -15.02 8.38
CA ALA A 21 -7.63 -15.00 9.29
C ALA A 21 -7.47 -13.64 10.00
N ALA A 22 -7.87 -12.54 9.35
CA ALA A 22 -7.91 -11.21 9.95
C ALA A 22 -8.93 -10.30 9.25
N GLU A 23 -9.75 -9.59 10.01
CA GLU A 23 -10.82 -8.73 9.46
C GLU A 23 -10.31 -7.37 8.94
N SER A 24 -9.26 -6.82 9.53
CA SER A 24 -8.70 -5.51 9.16
C SER A 24 -7.23 -5.43 9.57
N ALA A 25 -6.39 -6.25 8.93
CA ALA A 25 -4.96 -6.24 9.18
C ALA A 25 -4.30 -5.03 8.48
N PRO A 26 -3.38 -4.30 9.13
CA PRO A 26 -2.58 -3.27 8.49
C PRO A 26 -1.51 -3.91 7.61
N LEU A 27 -1.81 -4.09 6.32
CA LEU A 27 -0.98 -4.87 5.41
C LEU A 27 0.16 -4.06 4.79
N PHE A 28 -0.14 -2.84 4.35
CA PHE A 28 0.80 -2.05 3.58
C PHE A 28 0.96 -0.65 4.15
N PHE A 29 2.14 -0.09 3.97
CA PHE A 29 2.36 1.34 4.11
C PHE A 29 2.73 1.95 2.77
N LEU A 30 2.27 3.17 2.56
CA LEU A 30 2.51 3.96 1.36
C LEU A 30 3.70 4.89 1.63
N ASP A 31 4.88 4.56 1.11
CA ASP A 31 6.09 5.38 1.23
C ASP A 31 6.08 6.48 0.16
N GLY A 32 5.63 7.68 0.55
CA GLY A 32 5.59 8.82 -0.37
C GLY A 32 6.90 9.59 -0.49
N ARG A 33 8.01 9.10 0.08
CA ARG A 33 9.34 9.71 -0.17
C ARG A 33 9.83 9.45 -1.60
N THR A 34 9.23 8.46 -2.29
CA THR A 34 9.49 8.14 -3.69
C THR A 34 8.47 8.79 -4.64
N LEU A 35 7.64 9.72 -4.14
CA LEU A 35 6.66 10.44 -4.95
C LEU A 35 7.35 11.21 -6.08
N GLU A 36 6.85 10.99 -7.29
CA GLU A 36 7.16 11.81 -8.44
C GLU A 36 6.43 13.16 -8.32
N PRO A 37 6.94 14.23 -8.96
CA PRO A 37 6.22 15.49 -9.04
C PRO A 37 4.82 15.32 -9.63
N LEU A 38 3.87 16.15 -9.19
CA LEU A 38 2.50 16.13 -9.69
C LEU A 38 2.47 16.40 -11.20
N GLU A 39 1.84 15.49 -11.96
CA GLU A 39 1.63 15.67 -13.39
C GLU A 39 0.18 16.11 -13.66
N ALA A 40 0.01 17.38 -14.05
CA ALA A 40 -1.26 17.87 -14.54
C ALA A 40 -1.41 17.49 -16.02
N LYS A 41 -2.53 16.86 -16.38
CA LYS A 41 -2.89 16.51 -17.75
C LYS A 41 -3.88 17.53 -18.32
N ASP A 42 -3.77 17.78 -19.62
CA ASP A 42 -4.61 18.74 -20.35
C ASP A 42 -6.12 18.43 -20.31
N ASN A 43 -6.49 17.21 -19.93
CA ASN A 43 -7.89 16.78 -19.76
C ASN A 43 -8.48 17.15 -18.39
N GLY A 44 -7.80 17.96 -17.58
CA GLY A 44 -8.24 18.34 -16.25
C GLY A 44 -8.14 17.20 -15.22
N THR A 45 -7.17 16.29 -15.41
CA THR A 45 -6.80 15.32 -14.39
C THR A 45 -5.40 15.62 -13.88
N ALA A 46 -5.14 15.37 -12.60
CA ALA A 46 -3.81 15.41 -12.03
C ALA A 46 -3.44 14.01 -11.54
N VAL A 47 -2.26 13.54 -11.96
CA VAL A 47 -1.74 12.23 -11.59
C VAL A 47 -0.58 12.42 -10.62
N LEU A 48 -0.67 11.70 -9.50
CA LEU A 48 0.40 11.61 -8.52
C LEU A 48 0.82 10.14 -8.44
N GLN A 49 2.05 9.86 -8.85
CA GLN A 49 2.63 8.51 -8.89
C GLN A 49 3.92 8.47 -8.08
N GLY A 50 4.40 7.27 -7.81
CA GLY A 50 5.74 7.06 -7.24
C GLY A 50 5.70 6.64 -5.78
N THR A 51 4.55 6.72 -5.09
CA THR A 51 4.42 6.16 -3.76
C THR A 51 4.64 4.65 -3.81
N THR A 52 5.70 4.15 -3.17
CA THR A 52 5.95 2.70 -3.11
C THR A 52 5.08 2.08 -2.02
N VAL A 53 4.40 1.00 -2.38
CA VAL A 53 3.61 0.19 -1.45
C VAL A 53 4.53 -0.88 -0.89
N LYS A 54 4.74 -0.84 0.42
CA LYS A 54 5.65 -1.75 1.11
C LYS A 54 4.91 -2.56 2.16
N LEU A 55 5.34 -3.81 2.34
CA LEU A 55 4.80 -4.71 3.36
C LEU A 55 5.23 -4.26 4.76
N LYS A 56 4.30 -4.19 5.71
CA LYS A 56 4.66 -3.92 7.12
C LYS A 56 5.20 -5.17 7.79
N ALA A 57 6.02 -5.01 8.83
CA ALA A 57 6.56 -6.12 9.61
C ALA A 57 5.44 -7.02 10.16
N GLU A 58 4.39 -6.44 10.73
CA GLU A 58 3.28 -7.21 11.33
C GLU A 58 2.49 -7.98 10.26
N ALA A 59 2.43 -7.45 9.04
CA ALA A 59 1.80 -8.12 7.91
C ALA A 59 2.67 -9.27 7.38
N ALA A 60 3.99 -9.07 7.32
CA ALA A 60 4.93 -10.12 6.93
C ALA A 60 4.86 -11.30 7.91
N GLU A 61 4.88 -11.05 9.22
CA GLU A 61 4.71 -12.09 10.24
C GLU A 61 3.35 -12.79 10.14
N LEU A 62 2.26 -12.04 9.97
CA LEU A 62 0.93 -12.61 9.82
C LEU A 62 0.85 -13.52 8.60
N LEU A 63 1.35 -13.08 7.45
CA LEU A 63 1.29 -13.86 6.22
C LEU A 63 2.25 -15.06 6.26
N ASN A 64 3.45 -14.89 6.81
CA ASN A 64 4.40 -15.99 7.02
C ASN A 64 3.81 -17.08 7.91
N SER A 65 3.19 -16.71 9.04
CA SER A 65 2.53 -17.67 9.94
C SER A 65 1.29 -18.31 9.31
N THR A 66 0.51 -17.52 8.56
CA THR A 66 -0.70 -17.99 7.87
C THR A 66 -0.38 -19.02 6.80
N PHE A 67 0.67 -18.80 6.00
CA PHE A 67 1.04 -19.66 4.88
C PHE A 67 2.16 -20.65 5.20
N GLY A 68 2.71 -20.62 6.42
CA GLY A 68 3.80 -21.51 6.85
C GLY A 68 5.11 -21.28 6.10
N ILE A 69 5.42 -20.03 5.77
CA ILE A 69 6.63 -19.62 5.02
C ILE A 69 7.48 -18.63 5.83
N GLU A 70 8.72 -18.41 5.41
CA GLU A 70 9.63 -17.40 5.99
C GLU A 70 10.18 -16.42 4.93
N ALA A 71 9.49 -16.33 3.78
CA ALA A 71 10.00 -15.61 2.61
C ALA A 71 9.63 -14.11 2.60
N LEU A 72 8.68 -13.68 3.42
CA LEU A 72 8.23 -12.29 3.44
C LEU A 72 8.98 -11.50 4.52
N GLU A 73 9.60 -10.40 4.10
CA GLU A 73 10.35 -9.48 4.96
C GLU A 73 9.66 -8.11 5.03
N GLU A 74 9.90 -7.38 6.13
CA GLU A 74 9.48 -5.99 6.26
C GLU A 74 10.07 -5.14 5.12
N GLY A 75 9.25 -4.24 4.56
CA GLY A 75 9.71 -3.31 3.55
C GLY A 75 9.77 -3.91 2.14
N LEU A 76 9.37 -5.18 1.97
CA LEU A 76 9.19 -5.79 0.66
C LEU A 76 8.30 -4.91 -0.21
N VAL A 77 8.81 -4.50 -1.38
CA VAL A 77 8.07 -3.64 -2.31
C VAL A 77 7.05 -4.47 -3.05
N ILE A 78 5.78 -4.18 -2.82
CA ILE A 78 4.65 -4.88 -3.43
C ILE A 78 4.22 -4.20 -4.73
N GLY A 79 4.42 -2.88 -4.83
CA GLY A 79 4.11 -2.15 -6.05
C GLY A 79 4.27 -0.64 -5.91
N VAL A 80 3.77 0.08 -6.90
CA VAL A 80 3.70 1.55 -6.91
C VAL A 80 2.23 1.94 -6.97
N ALA A 81 1.81 2.83 -6.08
CA ALA A 81 0.46 3.38 -6.08
C ALA A 81 0.40 4.60 -7.00
N THR A 82 -0.62 4.64 -7.87
CA THR A 82 -0.96 5.78 -8.71
C THR A 82 -2.28 6.37 -8.24
N ILE A 83 -2.29 7.65 -7.89
CA ILE A 83 -3.50 8.38 -7.52
C ILE A 83 -3.85 9.30 -8.69
N THR A 84 -5.05 9.13 -9.25
CA THR A 84 -5.59 10.03 -10.27
C THR A 84 -6.71 10.85 -9.67
N VAL A 85 -6.60 12.17 -9.76
CA VAL A 85 -7.60 13.12 -9.27
C VAL A 85 -8.19 13.86 -10.46
N ASN A 86 -9.52 13.98 -10.51
CA ASN A 86 -10.18 14.90 -11.43
C ASN A 86 -10.14 16.31 -10.82
N THR A 87 -9.59 17.27 -11.54
CA THR A 87 -9.45 18.66 -11.07
C THR A 87 -10.53 19.59 -11.61
N GLN A 88 -11.56 19.05 -12.27
CA GLN A 88 -12.75 19.77 -12.74
C GLN A 88 -13.98 19.45 -11.91
#